data_AF-A0A3C1HHN7-F1
#
_entry.id   AF-A0A3C1HHN7-F1
#
_cell.length_a   1.000
_cell.length_b   1.000
_cell.length_c   1.000
_cell.angle_alpha   90.00
_cell.angle_beta   90.00
_cell.angle_gamma   90.00
#
_symmetry.space_group_name_H-M   'P 1'
#
loop_
_entity.id
_entity.type
_entity.pdbx_description
1 polymer ?
#
loop_
_entity_poly.entity_id
_entity_poly.type
_entity_poly.pdbx_seq_one_letter_code
_entity_poly.pdbx_strand_id
1 'polypeptide(L)'
;MLGPGVTLDPEVIRNAAAAVLHYFKAELGRHSVSVVEFTAALRQALQRLGFTVREPAPSPSPTAPHHNTPAEVDLSRLQEVARGGELEFFQSLRTDLFERLRSEPGMIVYRGLRGCAKGLCSARRWNDRCQQASDQIVDYLRDCLRLQTQEGNRCVICVL
;
A
#
# COMPACT_ATOMS: atom_id res chain seq x y z
N MET A 1 -25.19 19.82 15.99
CA MET A 1 -24.94 18.41 16.36
C MET A 1 -24.75 17.63 15.06
N LEU A 2 -23.52 17.40 14.59
CA LEU A 2 -23.24 16.69 13.35
C LEU A 2 -22.10 15.67 13.56
N GLY A 3 -22.49 14.40 13.62
CA GLY A 3 -21.71 13.17 13.44
C GLY A 3 -22.75 12.07 13.15
N PRO A 4 -22.48 11.03 12.33
CA PRO A 4 -21.21 10.40 11.97
C PRO A 4 -20.89 10.48 10.46
N GLY A 5 -19.77 9.86 10.04
CA GLY A 5 -19.16 9.89 8.70
C GLY A 5 -20.11 10.02 7.50
N VAL A 6 -20.07 11.19 6.88
CA VAL A 6 -20.65 11.41 5.55
C VAL A 6 -19.82 10.62 4.55
N THR A 7 -20.41 9.63 3.91
CA THR A 7 -19.84 8.99 2.71
C THR A 7 -19.93 10.01 1.58
N LEU A 8 -18.78 10.55 1.16
CA LEU A 8 -18.69 11.37 -0.06
C LEU A 8 -19.15 10.53 -1.25
N ASP A 9 -19.99 11.12 -2.09
CA ASP A 9 -20.43 10.47 -3.34
C ASP A 9 -19.19 10.18 -4.21
N PRO A 10 -18.99 8.93 -4.64
CA PRO A 10 -17.84 8.54 -5.47
C PRO A 10 -17.74 9.32 -6.79
N GLU A 11 -18.85 9.83 -7.34
CA GLU A 11 -18.80 10.69 -8.53
C GLU A 11 -18.19 12.06 -8.23
N VAL A 12 -18.52 12.64 -7.07
CA VAL A 12 -17.97 13.93 -6.63
C VAL A 12 -16.45 13.82 -6.41
N ILE A 13 -15.99 12.73 -5.79
CA ILE A 13 -14.56 12.48 -5.60
C ILE A 13 -13.84 12.36 -6.94
N ARG A 14 -14.41 11.59 -7.88
CA ARG A 14 -13.84 11.36 -9.21
C ARG A 14 -13.74 12.66 -10.00
N ASN A 15 -14.79 13.48 -9.98
CA ASN A 15 -14.82 14.76 -10.68
C ASN A 15 -13.83 15.75 -10.08
N ALA A 16 -13.72 15.82 -8.75
CA ALA A 16 -12.72 16.65 -8.08
C ALA A 16 -11.28 16.20 -8.39
N ALA A 17 -11.01 14.89 -8.37
CA ALA A 17 -9.71 14.33 -8.73
C ALA A 17 -9.35 14.62 -10.19
N ALA A 18 -10.31 14.45 -11.12
CA ALA A 18 -10.12 14.77 -12.53
C ALA A 18 -9.81 16.26 -12.75
N ALA A 19 -10.51 17.16 -12.05
CA ALA A 19 -10.25 18.59 -12.12
C ALA A 19 -8.84 18.95 -11.63
N VAL A 20 -8.39 18.34 -10.53
CA VAL A 20 -7.03 18.55 -9.99
C VAL A 20 -5.96 18.02 -10.94
N LEU A 21 -6.14 16.82 -11.51
CA LEU A 21 -5.24 16.29 -12.52
C LEU A 21 -5.18 17.19 -13.76
N HIS A 22 -6.34 17.70 -14.19
CA HIS A 22 -6.41 18.64 -15.30
C HIS A 22 -5.66 19.95 -14.99
N TYR A 23 -5.82 20.50 -13.79
CA TYR A 23 -5.08 21.70 -13.35
C TYR A 23 -3.56 21.49 -13.39
N PHE A 24 -3.06 20.37 -12.85
CA PHE A 24 -1.63 20.05 -12.90
C PHE A 24 -1.10 19.88 -14.33
N LYS A 25 -1.90 19.25 -15.20
CA LYS A 25 -1.52 18.97 -16.59
C LYS A 25 -1.62 20.20 -17.49
N ALA A 26 -2.69 20.98 -17.40
CA ALA A 26 -3.03 22.04 -18.35
C ALA A 26 -2.52 23.41 -17.91
N GLU A 27 -2.58 23.74 -16.62
CA GLU A 27 -2.16 25.06 -16.12
C GLU A 27 -0.71 25.09 -15.63
N LEU A 28 -0.23 23.99 -15.03
CA LEU A 28 1.14 23.89 -14.52
C LEU A 28 2.10 23.18 -15.48
N GLY A 29 1.60 22.53 -16.53
CA GLY A 29 2.42 21.76 -17.48
C GLY A 29 3.19 20.60 -16.81
N ARG A 30 2.79 20.16 -15.62
CA ARG A 30 3.48 19.10 -14.87
C ARG A 30 2.85 17.75 -15.22
N HIS A 31 3.66 16.85 -15.77
CA HIS A 31 3.25 15.47 -16.08
C HIS A 31 3.45 14.50 -14.91
N SER A 32 4.12 14.93 -13.84
CA SER A 32 4.36 14.15 -12.63
C SER A 32 4.17 15.03 -11.39
N VAL A 33 3.39 14.52 -10.42
CA VAL A 33 3.07 15.20 -9.16
C VAL A 33 3.20 14.19 -8.03
N SER A 34 3.73 14.62 -6.88
CA SER A 34 3.81 13.73 -5.72
C SER A 34 2.42 13.45 -5.13
N VAL A 35 2.26 12.30 -4.47
CA VAL A 35 1.00 11.95 -3.80
C VAL A 35 0.62 13.01 -2.75
N VAL A 36 1.60 13.60 -2.08
CA VAL A 36 1.40 14.66 -1.08
C VAL A 36 0.83 15.93 -1.71
N GLU A 37 1.43 16.42 -2.80
CA GLU A 37 0.94 17.59 -3.53
C GLU A 37 -0.45 17.36 -4.11
N PHE A 38 -0.68 16.18 -4.70
CA PHE A 38 -1.99 15.82 -5.26
C PHE A 38 -3.07 15.76 -4.18
N THR A 39 -2.79 15.13 -3.05
CA THR A 39 -3.73 15.03 -1.92
C THR A 39 -4.07 16.39 -1.35
N ALA A 40 -3.08 17.29 -1.25
CA ALA A 40 -3.31 18.66 -0.79
C ALA A 40 -4.20 19.46 -1.75
N ALA A 41 -3.95 19.37 -3.05
CA ALA A 41 -4.76 20.04 -4.07
C ALA A 41 -6.19 19.48 -4.14
N LEU A 42 -6.35 18.15 -4.03
CA LEU A 42 -7.66 17.49 -3.96
C LEU A 42 -8.46 17.93 -2.73
N ARG A 43 -7.80 18.04 -1.58
CA ARG A 43 -8.41 18.57 -0.36
C ARG A 43 -8.92 19.99 -0.58
N GLN A 44 -8.11 20.86 -1.18
CA GLN A 44 -8.50 22.25 -1.45
C GLN A 44 -9.68 22.34 -2.42
N ALA A 45 -9.71 21.48 -3.45
CA ALA A 45 -10.84 21.39 -4.39
C ALA A 45 -12.13 20.96 -3.66
N LEU A 46 -12.05 19.94 -2.80
CA LEU A 46 -13.19 19.47 -2.00
C LEU A 46 -13.65 20.54 -1.00
N GLN A 47 -12.74 21.27 -0.36
CA GLN A 47 -13.08 22.39 0.53
C GLN A 47 -13.80 23.52 -0.21
N ARG A 48 -13.36 23.87 -1.42
CA ARG A 48 -14.03 24.87 -2.28
C ARG A 48 -15.43 24.43 -2.72
N LEU A 49 -15.67 23.12 -2.81
CA LEU A 49 -16.98 22.54 -3.08
C LEU A 49 -17.88 22.47 -1.83
N GLY A 50 -17.41 22.97 -0.67
CA GLY A 50 -18.16 23.01 0.58
C GLY A 50 -17.96 21.79 1.48
N PHE A 51 -17.02 20.90 1.18
CA PHE A 51 -16.75 19.72 1.99
C PHE A 51 -15.69 19.99 3.07
N THR A 52 -16.02 19.71 4.32
CA THR A 52 -15.07 19.75 5.44
C THR A 52 -14.23 18.48 5.45
N VAL A 53 -13.12 18.48 4.70
CA VAL A 53 -12.13 17.40 4.77
C VAL A 53 -11.23 17.65 5.98
N ARG A 54 -11.50 16.93 7.06
CA ARG A 54 -10.68 16.98 8.28
C ARG A 54 -9.41 16.17 8.00
N GLU A 55 -8.25 16.83 8.05
CA GLU A 55 -7.01 16.07 8.22
C GLU A 55 -7.12 15.26 9.51
N PRO A 56 -6.67 13.98 9.55
CA PRO A 56 -6.47 13.33 10.82
C PRO A 56 -5.58 14.28 11.64
N ALA A 57 -6.11 14.76 12.76
CA ALA A 57 -5.39 15.71 13.59
C ALA A 57 -3.99 15.14 13.84
N PRO A 58 -2.91 15.93 13.71
CA PRO A 58 -1.63 15.50 14.22
C PRO A 58 -1.83 15.31 15.72
N SER A 59 -1.92 14.05 16.13
CA SER A 59 -2.00 13.67 17.53
C SER A 59 -0.85 14.35 18.28
N PRO A 60 -1.11 15.08 19.38
CA PRO A 60 -0.03 15.75 20.09
C PRO A 60 0.83 14.74 20.86
N SER A 61 2.08 14.59 20.40
CA SER A 61 3.31 14.17 21.12
C SER A 61 3.68 12.67 21.15
N PRO A 62 4.98 12.29 21.26
CA PRO A 62 6.20 13.11 21.34
C PRO A 62 7.25 12.80 20.24
N THR A 63 8.00 13.82 19.85
CA THR A 63 9.44 13.75 19.49
C THR A 63 9.96 12.50 18.77
N ALA A 64 9.78 12.43 17.45
CA ALA A 64 10.81 11.85 16.58
C ALA A 64 10.54 12.20 15.11
N PRO A 65 11.59 12.40 14.29
CA PRO A 65 11.46 12.45 12.85
C PRO A 65 11.15 11.02 12.37
N HIS A 66 9.89 10.60 12.41
CA HIS A 66 9.48 9.36 11.75
C HIS A 66 9.42 9.63 10.25
N HIS A 67 10.60 9.62 9.62
CA HIS A 67 10.71 8.99 8.32
C HIS A 67 10.05 7.62 8.50
N ASN A 68 8.80 7.46 8.06
CA ASN A 68 8.09 6.19 8.07
C ASN A 68 8.76 5.34 7.00
N THR A 69 10.02 4.96 7.25
CA THR A 69 10.83 4.18 6.34
C THR A 69 10.09 2.87 6.20
N PRO A 70 9.56 2.57 5.01
CA PRO A 70 8.81 1.34 4.82
C PRO A 70 9.70 0.17 5.21
N ALA A 71 9.12 -0.81 5.90
CA ALA A 71 9.80 -2.06 6.13
C ALA A 71 9.92 -2.77 4.77
N GLU A 72 11.04 -2.54 4.09
CA GLU A 72 11.31 -3.17 2.80
C GLU A 72 11.70 -4.63 3.01
N VAL A 73 11.08 -5.50 2.22
CA VAL A 73 11.31 -6.94 2.20
C VAL A 73 11.64 -7.34 0.78
N ASP A 74 12.83 -7.89 0.58
CA ASP A 74 13.19 -8.51 -0.70
C ASP A 74 12.73 -9.97 -0.69
N LEU A 75 11.72 -10.27 -1.50
CA LEU A 75 11.17 -11.62 -1.64
C LEU A 75 12.22 -12.62 -2.18
N SER A 76 13.23 -12.13 -2.90
CA SER A 76 14.32 -12.95 -3.44
C SER A 76 15.21 -13.47 -2.31
N ARG A 77 15.54 -12.62 -1.33
CA ARG A 77 16.28 -13.04 -0.13
C ARG A 77 15.48 -14.02 0.72
N LEU A 78 14.17 -13.78 0.84
CA LEU A 78 13.28 -14.65 1.59
C LEU A 78 13.20 -16.04 0.93
N GLN A 79 13.21 -16.09 -0.40
CA GLN A 79 13.32 -17.33 -1.18
C GLN A 79 14.68 -18.03 -1.04
N GLU A 80 15.80 -17.32 -0.94
CA GLU A 80 17.12 -17.93 -0.73
C GLU A 80 17.24 -18.64 0.63
N VAL A 81 16.56 -18.09 1.65
CA VAL A 81 16.46 -18.70 2.99
C VAL A 81 15.51 -19.90 2.98
N ALA A 82 14.38 -19.79 2.27
CA ALA A 82 13.41 -20.86 2.09
C ALA A 82 13.86 -21.86 1.01
N ARG A 83 14.87 -22.69 1.35
CA ARG A 83 15.44 -23.69 0.44
C ARG A 83 14.50 -24.85 0.09
N GLY A 84 13.37 -25.02 0.78
CA GLY A 84 12.43 -26.14 0.61
C GLY A 84 11.23 -25.90 -0.31
N GLY A 85 11.29 -24.94 -1.23
CA GLY A 85 10.24 -24.72 -2.22
C GLY A 85 9.04 -23.92 -1.68
N GLU A 86 7.89 -24.05 -2.33
CA GLU A 86 6.73 -23.17 -2.13
C GLU A 86 6.20 -23.19 -0.69
N LEU A 87 6.16 -24.35 -0.04
CA LEU A 87 5.58 -24.51 1.29
C LEU A 87 6.44 -23.83 2.38
N GLU A 88 7.76 -24.02 2.33
CA GLU A 88 8.68 -23.35 3.25
C GLU A 88 8.71 -21.84 3.00
N PHE A 89 8.64 -21.43 1.74
CA PHE A 89 8.58 -20.01 1.38
C PHE A 89 7.37 -19.32 2.02
N PHE A 90 6.17 -19.89 1.90
CA PHE A 90 4.98 -19.31 2.53
C PHE A 90 5.06 -19.29 4.05
N GLN A 91 5.71 -20.29 4.68
CA GLN A 91 5.92 -20.29 6.13
C GLN A 91 6.89 -19.18 6.56
N SER A 92 8.02 -19.03 5.87
CA SER A 92 8.97 -17.95 6.12
C SER A 92 8.33 -16.58 5.88
N LEU A 93 7.58 -16.42 4.78
CA LEU A 93 6.88 -15.18 4.44
C LEU A 93 5.88 -14.79 5.53
N ARG A 94 5.15 -15.77 6.04
CA ARG A 94 4.20 -15.59 7.13
C ARG A 94 4.90 -15.14 8.41
N THR A 95 5.99 -15.80 8.80
CA THR A 95 6.75 -15.44 10.01
C THR A 95 7.33 -14.02 9.90
N ASP A 96 7.96 -13.69 8.78
CA ASP A 96 8.51 -12.35 8.52
C ASP A 96 7.40 -11.29 8.56
N LEU A 97 6.24 -11.58 7.95
CA LEU A 97 5.08 -10.69 7.96
C LEU A 97 4.57 -10.46 9.39
N PHE A 98 4.38 -11.52 10.19
CA PHE A 98 3.88 -11.38 11.57
C PHE A 98 4.87 -10.67 12.49
N GLU A 99 6.17 -10.94 12.37
CA GLU A 99 7.20 -10.22 13.14
C GLU A 99 7.21 -8.73 12.82
N ARG A 100 7.06 -8.40 11.54
CA ARG A 100 6.97 -7.01 11.10
C ARG A 100 5.67 -6.40 11.59
N LEU A 101 4.52 -7.03 11.40
CA LEU A 101 3.23 -6.52 11.88
C LEU A 101 3.23 -6.28 13.40
N ARG A 102 3.90 -7.13 14.19
CA ARG A 102 4.09 -6.93 15.64
C ARG A 102 4.89 -5.66 15.97
N SER A 103 5.77 -5.24 15.06
CA SER A 103 6.55 -4.00 15.20
C SER A 103 5.79 -2.74 14.75
N GLU A 104 4.50 -2.88 14.43
CA GLU A 104 3.59 -1.81 13.97
C GLU A 104 4.17 -0.87 12.89
N PRO A 105 4.77 -1.39 11.81
CA PRO A 105 5.23 -0.55 10.71
C PRO A 105 4.02 0.04 10.00
N GLY A 106 4.02 1.36 9.82
CA GLY A 106 2.96 2.02 9.05
C GLY A 106 2.91 1.57 7.59
N MET A 107 3.99 0.98 7.06
CA MET A 107 4.06 0.46 5.69
C MET A 107 5.08 -0.68 5.55
N ILE A 108 4.72 -1.75 4.84
CA ILE A 108 5.60 -2.85 4.45
C ILE A 108 5.65 -2.91 2.91
N VAL A 109 6.85 -2.94 2.33
CA VAL A 109 7.04 -2.98 0.88
C VAL A 109 7.75 -4.27 0.50
N TYR A 110 7.04 -5.18 -0.16
CA TYR A 110 7.64 -6.39 -0.74
C TYR A 110 8.15 -6.08 -2.13
N ARG A 111 9.44 -6.31 -2.39
CA ARG A 111 10.08 -6.15 -3.70
C ARG A 111 10.48 -7.50 -4.27
N GLY A 112 10.52 -7.60 -5.60
CA GLY A 112 11.09 -8.78 -6.26
C GLY A 112 10.10 -9.92 -6.46
N LEU A 113 8.80 -9.63 -6.43
CA LEU A 113 7.72 -10.61 -6.59
C LEU A 113 7.88 -11.45 -7.85
N ARG A 114 8.27 -10.82 -8.96
CA ARG A 114 8.47 -11.48 -10.25
C ARG A 114 9.60 -12.51 -10.20
N GLY A 115 10.71 -12.18 -9.53
CA GLY A 115 11.85 -13.09 -9.36
C GLY A 115 11.46 -14.28 -8.49
N CYS A 116 10.78 -13.99 -7.38
CA CYS A 116 10.27 -14.97 -6.45
C CYS A 116 9.31 -15.97 -7.13
N ALA A 117 8.30 -15.48 -7.86
CA ALA A 117 7.34 -16.31 -8.57
C ALA A 117 8.00 -17.20 -9.64
N LYS A 118 9.03 -16.69 -10.34
CA LYS A 118 9.81 -17.52 -11.27
C LYS A 118 10.59 -18.61 -10.56
N GLY A 119 11.21 -18.31 -9.42
CA GLY A 119 11.94 -19.30 -8.63
C GLY A 119 11.02 -20.38 -8.06
N LEU A 120 9.82 -20.00 -7.59
CA LEU A 120 8.80 -20.94 -7.10
C LEU A 120 8.32 -21.90 -8.19
N CYS A 121 8.07 -21.38 -9.39
CA CYS A 121 7.70 -22.19 -10.54
C CYS A 121 8.89 -22.90 -11.23
N SER A 122 10.12 -22.69 -10.75
CA SER A 122 11.36 -23.12 -11.41
C SER A 122 11.37 -22.83 -12.92
N ALA A 123 10.82 -21.68 -13.31
CA ALA A 123 10.52 -21.36 -14.70
C ALA A 123 11.55 -20.39 -15.29
N ARG A 124 12.11 -20.76 -16.45
CA ARG A 124 13.10 -19.92 -17.17
C ARG A 124 12.46 -18.67 -17.78
N ARG A 125 11.24 -18.80 -18.31
CA ARG A 125 10.42 -17.71 -18.89
C ARG A 125 9.16 -17.51 -18.06
N TRP A 126 8.63 -16.29 -18.06
CA TRP A 126 7.35 -15.99 -17.43
C TRP A 126 6.22 -16.72 -18.16
N ASN A 127 5.37 -17.43 -17.43
CA ASN A 127 4.22 -18.17 -17.95
C ASN A 127 3.02 -17.99 -17.01
N ASP A 128 1.86 -18.53 -17.38
CA ASP A 128 0.62 -18.38 -16.61
C ASP A 128 0.75 -18.95 -15.19
N ARG A 129 1.58 -19.97 -15.00
CA ARG A 129 1.87 -20.54 -13.68
C ARG A 129 2.66 -19.57 -12.79
N CYS A 130 3.61 -18.81 -13.34
CA CYS A 130 4.30 -17.73 -12.62
C CYS A 130 3.34 -16.60 -12.25
N GLN A 131 2.41 -16.26 -13.15
CA GLN A 131 1.38 -15.25 -12.86
C GLN A 131 0.49 -15.72 -11.71
N GLN A 132 0.02 -16.97 -11.76
CA GLN A 132 -0.81 -17.55 -10.72
C GLN A 132 -0.09 -17.62 -9.36
N ALA A 133 1.18 -18.01 -9.33
CA ALA A 133 1.98 -18.00 -8.11
C ALA A 133 2.18 -16.58 -7.55
N SER A 134 2.39 -15.60 -8.42
CA SER A 134 2.45 -14.19 -8.03
C SER A 134 1.13 -13.71 -7.41
N ASP A 135 0.00 -14.00 -8.05
CA ASP A 135 -1.32 -13.62 -7.57
C ASP A 135 -1.64 -14.29 -6.22
N GLN A 136 -1.27 -15.57 -6.06
CA GLN A 136 -1.41 -16.31 -4.80
C GLN A 136 -0.60 -15.68 -3.65
N ILE A 137 0.61 -15.20 -3.92
CA ILE A 137 1.41 -14.48 -2.90
C ILE A 137 0.71 -13.18 -2.50
N VAL A 138 0.24 -12.40 -3.47
CA VAL A 138 -0.42 -11.11 -3.21
C VAL A 138 -1.72 -11.31 -2.44
N ASP A 139 -2.54 -12.29 -2.83
CA ASP A 139 -3.81 -12.58 -2.17
C ASP A 139 -3.58 -13.10 -0.75
N TYR A 140 -2.55 -13.93 -0.54
CA TYR A 140 -2.14 -14.37 0.79
C TYR A 140 -1.78 -13.17 1.70
N LEU A 141 -0.94 -12.25 1.22
CA LEU A 141 -0.56 -11.05 1.98
C LEU A 141 -1.77 -10.15 2.29
N ARG A 142 -2.70 -10.01 1.34
CA ARG A 142 -3.94 -9.25 1.52
C ARG A 142 -4.86 -9.88 2.56
N ASP A 143 -5.00 -11.20 2.55
CA ASP A 143 -5.84 -11.90 3.53
C ASP A 143 -5.24 -11.80 4.95
N CYS A 144 -3.91 -11.88 5.09
CA CYS A 144 -3.25 -11.60 6.36
C CYS A 144 -3.52 -10.17 6.87
N LEU A 145 -3.49 -9.17 5.99
CA LEU A 145 -3.85 -7.79 6.37
C LEU A 145 -5.31 -7.66 6.78
N ARG A 146 -6.23 -8.33 6.07
CA ARG A 146 -7.66 -8.27 6.39
C ARG A 146 -7.92 -8.79 7.80
N LEU A 147 -7.28 -9.90 8.18
CA LEU A 147 -7.39 -10.46 9.52
C LEU A 147 -6.91 -9.47 10.60
N GLN A 148 -5.82 -8.74 10.33
CA GLN A 148 -5.20 -7.81 11.29
C GLN A 148 -5.85 -6.42 11.34
N THR A 149 -6.43 -5.96 10.21
CA THR A 149 -7.17 -4.70 10.16
C THR A 149 -8.41 -4.75 11.05
N GLN A 150 -9.00 -5.95 11.23
CA GLN A 150 -10.10 -6.14 12.18
C GLN A 150 -9.67 -5.94 13.65
N GLU A 151 -8.37 -6.10 13.95
CA GLU A 151 -7.80 -5.89 15.29
C GLU A 151 -7.37 -4.42 15.51
N GLY A 152 -7.69 -3.51 14.58
CA GLY A 152 -7.45 -2.06 14.70
C GLY A 152 -6.09 -1.59 14.19
N ASN A 153 -5.29 -2.49 13.60
CA ASN A 153 -3.95 -2.16 13.11
C ASN A 153 -4.00 -1.54 11.71
N ARG A 154 -3.40 -0.35 11.53
CA ARG A 154 -3.40 0.40 10.24
C ARG A 154 -2.09 0.17 9.48
N CYS A 155 -1.85 -1.08 9.06
CA CYS A 155 -0.70 -1.42 8.24
C CYS A 155 -1.06 -1.42 6.75
N VAL A 156 -0.18 -0.87 5.89
CA VAL A 156 -0.33 -0.91 4.43
C VAL A 156 0.76 -1.80 3.84
N ILE A 157 0.37 -2.78 3.01
CA ILE A 157 1.31 -3.58 2.22
C ILE A 157 1.32 -3.09 0.78
N CYS A 158 2.52 -2.81 0.27
CA CYS A 158 2.80 -2.57 -1.14
C CYS A 158 3.64 -3.72 -1.70
N VAL A 159 3.33 -4.17 -2.93
CA VAL A 159 4.08 -5.21 -3.62
C VAL A 159 4.58 -4.65 -4.95
N LEU A 160 5.90 -4.70 -5.18
CA LEU A 160 6.64 -4.09 -6.31
C LEU A 160 7.44 -5.14 -7.11
#